data_AF-A0A919U4G9-F1
#
_entry.id   AF-A0A919U4G9-F1
#
_cell.length_a   1.000
_cell.length_b   1.000
_cell.length_c   1.000
_cell.angle_alpha   90.00
_cell.angle_beta   90.00
_cell.angle_gamma   90.00
#
_symmetry.space_group_name_H-M   'P 1'
#
loop_
_entity.id
_entity.type
_entity.pdbx_description
1 polymer ?
#
loop_
_entity_poly.entity_id
_entity_poly.type
_entity_poly.pdbx_seq_one_letter_code
_entity_poly.pdbx_strand_id
1 'polypeptide(L)'
;MRFVVLERGASVDDGGLASRAARCGVTVLAREVVRPSETATTVLRRLALDRPSDEGDGPLAGVLLLDAPDLDAVLDVLPDTATGAFEVRPVAG
;
A
#
# COMPACT_ATOMS: atom_id res chain seq x y z
N MET A 1 -9.70 13.17 3.51
CA MET A 1 -8.59 12.84 4.44
C MET A 1 -7.63 11.92 3.71
N ARG A 2 -6.32 12.08 3.93
CA ARG A 2 -5.34 11.30 3.20
C ARG A 2 -4.92 10.04 3.96
N PHE A 3 -4.82 8.93 3.23
CA PHE A 3 -4.37 7.65 3.74
C PHE A 3 -3.30 7.07 2.84
N VAL A 4 -2.27 6.49 3.45
CA VAL A 4 -1.32 5.60 2.77
C VAL A 4 -1.74 4.16 3.07
N VAL A 5 -1.89 3.36 2.02
CA VAL A 5 -2.13 1.92 2.13
C VAL A 5 -0.88 1.20 1.63
N LEU A 6 -0.33 0.34 2.47
CA LEU A 6 0.80 -0.51 2.15
C LEU A 6 0.29 -1.93 1.92
N GLU A 7 0.50 -2.45 0.71
CA GLU A 7 0.16 -3.82 0.34
C GLU A 7 1.35 -4.74 0.63
N ARG A 8 1.14 -5.79 1.41
CA ARG A 8 2.16 -6.78 1.77
C ARG A 8 1.79 -8.17 1.27
N GLY A 9 2.80 -8.89 0.78
CA GLY A 9 2.63 -10.26 0.27
C GLY A 9 2.40 -10.31 -1.24
N ALA A 10 1.57 -11.24 -1.69
CA ALA A 10 1.31 -11.39 -3.13
C ALA A 10 0.55 -10.17 -3.67
N SER A 11 1.10 -9.56 -4.72
CA SER A 11 0.44 -8.45 -5.42
C SER A 11 -0.91 -8.90 -5.96
N VAL A 12 -1.95 -8.18 -5.57
CA VAL A 12 -3.30 -8.38 -6.08
C VAL A 12 -3.47 -7.45 -7.27
N ASP A 13 -3.38 -8.01 -8.48
CA ASP A 13 -3.76 -7.29 -9.68
C ASP A 13 -5.27 -7.06 -9.68
N ASP A 14 -5.70 -5.97 -9.05
CA ASP A 14 -7.11 -5.72 -8.87
C ASP A 14 -7.61 -4.64 -9.83
N GLY A 15 -7.92 -5.06 -11.06
CA GLY A 15 -8.57 -4.24 -12.08
C GLY A 15 -9.89 -3.58 -11.63
N GLY A 16 -10.43 -3.94 -10.45
CA GLY A 16 -11.63 -3.37 -9.86
C GLY A 16 -11.41 -2.13 -8.97
N LEU A 17 -10.16 -1.76 -8.66
CA LEU A 17 -9.86 -0.69 -7.69
C LEU A 17 -10.54 0.64 -8.03
N ALA A 18 -10.44 1.09 -9.29
CA ALA A 18 -11.02 2.36 -9.72
C ALA A 18 -12.54 2.40 -9.57
N SER A 19 -13.22 1.29 -9.88
CA SER A 19 -14.67 1.17 -9.74
C SER A 19 -15.10 1.16 -8.28
N ARG A 20 -14.36 0.48 -7.39
CA ARG A 20 -14.65 0.51 -5.95
C ARG A 20 -14.41 1.89 -5.35
N ALA A 21 -13.29 2.52 -5.68
CA ALA A 21 -12.93 3.86 -5.22
C ALA A 21 -14.01 4.89 -5.59
N ALA A 22 -14.48 4.88 -6.84
CA ALA A 22 -15.54 5.76 -7.28
C ALA A 22 -16.85 5.57 -6.51
N ARG A 23 -17.23 4.34 -6.15
CA ARG A 23 -18.45 4.06 -5.36
C ARG A 23 -18.34 4.54 -3.92
N CYS A 24 -17.14 4.53 -3.34
CA CYS A 24 -16.91 4.90 -1.94
C CYS A 24 -16.52 6.38 -1.76
N GLY A 25 -16.53 7.18 -2.84
CA GLY A 25 -16.08 8.57 -2.80
C GLY A 25 -14.58 8.71 -2.52
N VAL A 26 -13.79 7.69 -2.84
CA VAL A 26 -12.34 7.66 -2.66
C VAL A 26 -11.65 8.06 -3.96
N THR A 27 -10.65 8.92 -3.85
CA THR A 27 -9.77 9.32 -4.95
C THR A 27 -8.42 8.64 -4.78
N VAL A 28 -7.95 7.95 -5.82
CA VAL A 28 -6.58 7.42 -5.87
C VAL A 28 -5.65 8.54 -6.34
N LEU A 29 -4.78 9.01 -5.45
CA LEU A 29 -3.82 10.07 -5.74
C LEU A 29 -2.52 9.52 -6.34
N ALA A 30 -2.10 8.34 -5.89
CA ALA A 30 -0.95 7.62 -6.44
C ALA A 30 -1.10 6.12 -6.22
N ARG A 31 -0.54 5.32 -7.13
CA ARG A 31 -0.44 3.87 -7.01
C ARG A 31 0.90 3.45 -7.58
N GLU A 32 1.67 2.72 -6.79
CA GLU A 32 2.97 2.20 -7.20
C GLU A 32 3.07 0.71 -6.85
N VAL A 33 3.52 -0.09 -7.81
CA VAL A 33 3.90 -1.48 -7.58
C VAL A 33 5.36 -1.51 -7.18
N VAL A 34 5.64 -2.11 -6.03
CA VAL A 34 7.00 -2.18 -5.49
C VAL A 34 7.68 -3.42 -6.07
N ARG A 35 8.91 -3.24 -6.56
CA ARG A 35 9.72 -4.35 -7.06
C ARG A 35 10.11 -5.29 -5.91
N PRO A 36 10.44 -6.56 -6.21
CA PRO A 36 10.90 -7.50 -5.21
C PRO A 36 12.02 -6.92 -4.33
N SER A 37 12.00 -7.24 -3.04
CA SER A 37 12.89 -6.65 -2.03
C SER A 37 14.37 -6.90 -2.29
N GLU A 38 14.72 -7.89 -3.09
CA GLU A 38 16.07 -8.18 -3.58
C GLU A 38 16.65 -7.05 -4.42
N THR A 39 15.80 -6.14 -4.93
CA THR A 39 16.21 -4.95 -5.66
C THR A 39 16.32 -3.70 -4.77
N ALA A 40 16.04 -3.83 -3.47
CA ALA A 40 16.00 -2.71 -2.55
C ALA A 40 17.36 -2.44 -1.91
N THR A 41 17.78 -1.17 -1.93
CA THR A 41 18.93 -0.69 -1.15
C THR A 41 18.45 0.08 0.07
N THR A 42 18.78 -0.41 1.26
CA THR A 42 18.49 0.26 2.54
C THR A 42 19.60 1.25 2.88
N VAL A 43 19.24 2.46 3.34
CA VAL A 43 20.22 3.44 3.85
C VAL A 43 20.00 3.63 5.35
N LEU A 44 20.98 3.21 6.17
CA LEU A 44 20.96 3.35 7.62
C LEU A 44 22.11 4.25 8.08
N ARG A 45 21.81 5.40 8.70
CA ARG A 45 22.84 6.34 9.20
C ARG A 45 23.93 6.68 8.15
N ARG A 46 23.53 6.87 6.88
CA ARG A 46 24.39 7.09 5.70
C ARG A 46 25.22 5.90 5.23
N LEU A 47 25.02 4.71 5.81
CA LEU A 47 25.55 3.45 5.29
C LEU A 47 24.51 2.80 4.37
N ALA A 48 24.88 2.47 3.14
CA ALA A 48 24.04 1.69 2.24
C ALA A 48 24.21 0.19 2.53
N LEU A 49 23.10 -0.51 2.71
CA LEU A 49 23.00 -1.95 2.91
C LEU A 49 22.10 -2.51 1.81
N ASP A 50 22.59 -3.47 1.04
CA ASP A 50 21.85 -4.06 -0.06
C ASP A 50 20.94 -5.20 0.44
N ARG A 51 19.97 -4.84 1.27
CA ARG A 51 18.94 -5.72 1.83
C ARG A 51 17.80 -4.88 2.41
N PRO A 52 16.55 -5.39 2.47
CA PRO A 52 15.44 -4.68 3.10
C PRO A 52 15.68 -4.44 4.61
N SER A 53 15.05 -3.39 5.16
CA SER A 53 14.97 -3.17 6.60
C SER A 53 13.88 -4.06 7.20
N ASP A 54 14.25 -5.01 8.06
CA ASP A 54 13.43 -5.99 8.83
C ASP A 54 11.99 -6.32 8.35
N GLU A 55 11.75 -7.61 8.17
CA GLU A 55 10.52 -8.18 7.60
C GLU A 55 9.32 -8.05 8.56
N GLY A 56 8.33 -7.24 8.18
CA GLY A 56 6.96 -7.34 8.71
C GLY A 56 6.26 -8.61 8.18
N ASP A 57 4.92 -8.64 8.20
CA ASP A 57 4.09 -9.77 7.71
C ASP A 57 4.14 -9.97 6.17
N GLY A 58 5.33 -9.98 5.59
CA GLY A 58 5.61 -10.14 4.17
C GLY A 58 6.27 -8.91 3.52
N PRO A 59 6.88 -9.09 2.33
CA PRO A 59 7.50 -8.01 1.57
C PRO A 59 6.45 -6.99 1.12
N LEU A 60 6.82 -5.72 1.11
CA LEU A 60 6.00 -4.66 0.53
C LEU A 60 5.90 -4.86 -0.98
N ALA A 61 4.69 -5.04 -1.49
CA ALA A 61 4.40 -5.30 -2.89
C ALA A 61 3.75 -4.10 -3.59
N GLY A 62 3.13 -3.20 -2.83
CA GLY A 62 2.43 -2.04 -3.40
C GLY A 62 2.23 -0.92 -2.40
N VAL A 63 2.08 0.29 -2.91
CA VAL A 63 1.72 1.47 -2.14
C VAL A 63 0.62 2.23 -2.87
N LEU A 64 -0.42 2.60 -2.12
CA LEU A 64 -1.47 3.51 -2.59
C LEU A 64 -1.49 4.76 -1.71
N LEU A 65 -1.67 5.91 -2.33
CA LEU A 65 -2.03 7.15 -1.66
C LEU A 65 -3.47 7.49 -2.04
N LEU A 66 -4.34 7.60 -1.04
CA LEU A 66 -5.77 7.80 -1.22
C LEU A 66 -6.21 9.10 -0.55
N ASP A 67 -7.18 9.79 -1.13
CA ASP A 67 -8.02 10.76 -0.44
C ASP A 67 -9.41 10.16 -0.27
N ALA A 68 -9.89 10.07 0.96
CA ALA A 68 -11.11 9.40 1.34
C ALA A 68 -11.87 10.20 2.41
N PRO A 69 -13.20 10.06 2.52
CA PRO A 69 -13.97 10.74 3.56
C PRO A 69 -13.55 10.30 4.98
N ASP A 70 -13.33 9.00 5.16
CA ASP A 70 -12.97 8.37 6.44
C ASP A 70 -12.21 7.04 6.20
N LEU A 71 -11.86 6.35 7.29
CA LEU A 71 -11.17 5.06 7.24
C LEU A 71 -12.07 3.95 6.67
N ASP A 72 -13.37 3.97 6.97
CA ASP A 72 -14.30 2.93 6.54
C ASP A 72 -14.42 2.90 5.00
N ALA A 73 -14.49 4.07 4.37
CA ALA A 73 -14.47 4.17 2.91
C ALA A 73 -13.16 3.65 2.28
N VAL A 74 -12.02 3.71 3.00
CA VAL A 74 -10.78 3.08 2.54
C VAL A 74 -10.89 1.56 2.62
N LEU A 75 -11.41 1.02 3.73
CA LEU A 75 -11.56 -0.41 3.94
C LEU A 75 -12.50 -1.04 2.90
N ASP A 76 -13.59 -0.37 2.54
CA ASP A 76 -14.55 -0.81 1.51
C ASP A 76 -13.96 -0.85 0.08
N VAL A 77 -12.83 -0.17 -0.15
CA VAL A 77 -12.13 -0.14 -1.45
C VAL A 77 -11.10 -1.27 -1.58
N LEU A 78 -10.59 -1.76 -0.46
CA LEU A 78 -9.59 -2.84 -0.46
C LEU A 78 -10.25 -4.17 -0.87
N PRO A 79 -9.56 -5.01 -1.66
CA PRO A 79 -10.07 -6.34 -1.94
C PRO A 79 -10.15 -7.19 -0.68
N ASP A 80 -11.12 -8.10 -0.64
CA ASP A 80 -11.02 -9.30 0.18
C ASP A 80 -9.88 -10.17 -0.36
N THR A 81 -8.76 -10.18 0.34
CA THR A 81 -7.58 -10.95 -0.07
C THR A 81 -7.52 -12.27 0.68
N ALA A 82 -7.52 -13.38 -0.07
CA ALA A 82 -7.22 -14.70 0.50
C ALA A 82 -5.73 -14.85 0.86
N THR A 83 -4.87 -13.97 0.32
CA THR A 83 -3.42 -13.97 0.49
C THR A 83 -2.89 -12.54 0.61
N GLY A 84 -2.09 -12.25 1.64
CA GLY A 84 -1.49 -10.92 1.87
C GLY A 84 -2.25 -10.09 2.90
N ALA A 85 -1.78 -8.87 3.15
CA ALA A 85 -2.37 -7.94 4.11
C ALA A 85 -2.20 -6.49 3.65
N PHE A 86 -3.08 -5.62 4.12
CA PHE A 86 -2.98 -4.17 3.93
C PHE A 86 -2.75 -3.47 5.27
N GLU A 87 -1.74 -2.61 5.33
CA GLU A 87 -1.53 -1.67 6.43
C GLU A 87 -2.07 -0.30 5.99
N VAL A 88 -3.13 0.19 6.64
CA VAL A 88 -3.72 1.50 6.35
C VAL A 88 -3.26 2.50 7.42
N ARG A 89 -2.67 3.61 6.97
CA ARG A 89 -2.16 4.66 7.85
C ARG A 89 -2.75 6.01 7.46
N PRO A 90 -3.38 6.76 8.38
CA PRO A 90 -3.72 8.15 8.12
C PRO A 90 -2.44 8.97 7.96
N VAL A 91 -2.45 9.90 7.00
CA VAL A 91 -1.35 10.84 6.76
C VAL A 91 -1.71 12.14 7.47
N ALA A 92 -0.85 12.57 8.40
CA ALA A 92 -0.99 13.89 9.00
C ALA A 92 -0.83 14.96 7.90
N GLY A 93 -1.82 15.85 7.79
CA GLY A 93 -1.81 17.02 6.92
C GLY A 93 -1.22 18.24 7.61
#